data_AF-A0A5B8BSU3-F1
#
_entry.id   AF-A0A5B8BSU3-F1
#
_cell.length_a   1.000
_cell.length_b   1.000
_cell.length_c   1.000
_cell.angle_alpha   90.00
_cell.angle_beta   90.00
_cell.angle_gamma   90.00
#
_symmetry.space_group_name_H-M   'P 1'
#
loop_
_entity.id
_entity.type
_entity.pdbx_description
1 polymer ?
#
loop_
_entity_poly.entity_id
_entity_poly.type
_entity_poly.pdbx_seq_one_letter_code
_entity_poly.pdbx_strand_id
1 'polypeptide(L)'
;MNKASREFARRDASQPKGRQVEEAALEEVTRLLGDMPRRRDMLIEALHLIQDGCGHLSAANLAALAELFRLAQAEVYEVATFYHHFDVVKEGEAAPAPVTIRVCESLTCSLAGSAKLIETLRASTDPERIRIQPVPCIGACDRAPAGQVGKRAVDHATPDNLIEAATGPLDPVIPDYEGLEAYREGGGYAVYEKVRAGEITPDAAIDTMSDAGLRGLGGAGFPAGRKWGFVRGYEGPRLMTVNGDEGEPGTFKDRWWLERKPHRMLEGALIAAHVVGCERIYIYMRDEYPAVLAILKAEVEALEHAGLAHVPIEIRRGAGAYICGEESAMIESIEGKRGLPRHRPPYIAEVGLFGRPTLNHNVETLAWVPDILANGAAWFVDQGYGQDNNGLRSYSVSGRVANPGVKLAPAGIPLQELIDTHCGGMAPGHTLKAFLPGGASGGIFPASEAHRPLDFGEFEKDGGFMGSHAVMILSQEDSAKEAVLNLTHFFEHESCGQCTPCRSGTAKAAAILAGETPSTDLLNDLITVMTDSSICGLGQAAGNPIRHLIRYFPEELA
;
A
#
# COMPACT_ATOMS: atom_id res chain seq x y z
N MET A 1 5.53 46.75 44.36
CA MET A 1 6.04 46.21 43.08
C MET A 1 7.45 45.69 43.32
N ASN A 2 7.67 44.38 43.31
CA ASN A 2 9.01 43.80 43.39
C ASN A 2 9.13 42.78 42.24
N LYS A 3 9.63 43.24 41.09
CA LYS A 3 10.00 42.36 39.96
C LYS A 3 11.39 41.80 40.29
N ALA A 4 11.42 40.63 40.93
CA ALA A 4 12.63 39.83 40.98
C ALA A 4 13.00 39.43 39.54
N SER A 5 14.08 40.01 39.03
CA SER A 5 14.72 39.60 37.79
C SER A 5 15.22 38.17 37.95
N ARG A 6 14.54 37.21 37.31
CA ARG A 6 15.11 35.88 37.07
C ARG A 6 16.30 36.07 36.13
N GLU A 7 17.52 36.09 36.67
CA GLU A 7 18.71 35.87 35.86
C GLU A 7 18.59 34.47 35.25
N PHE A 8 18.44 34.41 33.93
CA PHE A 8 18.58 33.16 33.21
C PHE A 8 20.04 32.72 33.34
N ALA A 9 20.27 31.62 34.07
CA ALA A 9 21.59 31.02 34.18
C ALA A 9 22.17 30.84 32.77
N ARG A 10 23.32 31.49 32.49
CA ARG A 10 24.04 31.31 31.23
C ARG A 10 24.55 29.86 31.20
N ARG A 11 23.95 29.06 30.32
CA ARG A 11 24.35 27.69 30.07
C ARG A 11 25.78 27.65 29.53
N ASP A 12 26.53 26.63 29.92
CA ASP A 12 27.85 26.34 29.39
C ASP A 12 27.77 26.19 27.86
N ALA A 13 28.48 27.04 27.14
CA ALA A 13 28.52 27.03 25.67
C ALA A 13 29.21 25.79 25.09
N SER A 14 29.96 25.06 25.92
CA SER A 14 30.60 23.80 25.55
C SER A 14 29.66 22.60 25.55
N GLN A 15 28.48 22.71 26.17
CA GLN A 15 27.49 21.63 26.18
C GLN A 15 26.48 21.76 25.02
N PRO A 16 26.46 20.81 24.06
CA PRO A 16 25.51 20.82 22.96
C PRO A 16 24.06 20.87 23.45
N LYS A 17 23.20 21.65 22.77
CA LYS A 17 21.75 21.62 23.00
C LYS A 17 21.16 20.37 22.35
N GLY A 18 20.38 19.58 23.09
CA GLY A 18 19.73 18.36 22.59
C GLY A 18 20.12 17.11 23.39
N ARG A 19 19.59 15.94 23.02
CA ARG A 19 20.02 14.67 23.60
C ARG A 19 21.48 14.44 23.25
N GLN A 20 22.28 14.04 24.22
CA GLN A 20 23.68 13.70 23.95
C GLN A 20 23.73 12.33 23.27
N VAL A 21 24.64 12.18 22.31
CA VAL A 21 24.86 10.90 21.63
C VAL A 21 25.70 10.02 22.55
N GLU A 22 25.20 8.84 22.86
CA GLU A 22 25.91 7.84 23.66
C GLU A 22 26.85 7.03 22.76
N GLU A 23 28.10 6.85 23.20
CA GLU A 23 29.13 6.13 22.43
C GLU A 23 28.71 4.69 22.11
N ALA A 24 28.11 4.00 23.09
CA ALA A 24 27.59 2.64 22.91
C ALA A 24 26.49 2.55 21.84
N ALA A 25 25.55 3.50 21.82
CA ALA A 25 24.49 3.55 20.82
C ALA A 25 25.07 3.88 19.43
N LEU A 26 26.09 4.74 19.36
CA LEU A 26 26.78 5.06 18.11
C LEU A 26 27.49 3.84 17.53
N GLU A 27 28.18 3.06 18.37
CA GLU A 27 28.84 1.81 17.97
C GLU A 27 27.82 0.75 17.52
N GLU A 28 26.72 0.57 18.26
CA GLU A 28 25.67 -0.38 17.91
C GLU A 28 25.02 -0.03 16.57
N VAL A 29 24.58 1.22 16.39
CA VAL A 29 23.98 1.66 15.12
C VAL A 29 24.99 1.57 13.99
N THR A 30 26.25 1.95 14.20
CA THR A 30 27.29 1.83 13.16
C THR A 30 27.47 0.38 12.71
N ARG A 31 27.49 -0.57 13.66
CA ARG A 31 27.59 -2.01 13.39
C ARG A 31 26.36 -2.51 12.61
N LEU A 32 25.15 -2.12 13.01
CA LEU A 32 23.91 -2.53 12.33
C LEU A 32 23.85 -2.01 10.89
N LEU A 33 24.29 -0.77 10.64
CA LEU A 33 24.29 -0.18 9.31
C LEU A 33 25.36 -0.74 8.37
N GLY A 34 26.47 -1.29 8.91
CA GLY A 34 27.55 -1.87 8.10
C GLY A 34 28.05 -0.91 7.02
N ASP A 35 28.03 -1.33 5.75
CA ASP A 35 28.48 -0.53 4.60
C ASP A 35 27.37 0.30 3.94
N MET A 36 26.14 0.32 4.49
CA MET A 36 25.02 1.08 3.93
C MET A 36 25.38 2.58 3.74
N PRO A 37 25.10 3.22 2.61
CA PRO A 37 25.40 4.64 2.44
C PRO A 37 24.67 5.53 3.46
N ARG A 38 25.38 6.47 4.09
CA ARG A 38 24.80 7.46 5.04
C ARG A 38 24.26 8.67 4.28
N ARG A 39 23.32 8.42 3.36
CA ARG A 39 22.62 9.45 2.58
C ARG A 39 21.22 9.64 3.15
N ARG A 40 20.66 10.85 3.04
CA ARG A 40 19.31 11.15 3.53
C ARG A 40 18.26 10.13 3.09
N ASP A 41 18.27 9.75 1.82
CA ASP A 41 17.31 8.82 1.24
C ASP A 41 17.38 7.41 1.85
N MET A 42 18.48 7.05 2.51
CA MET A 42 18.64 5.76 3.19
C MET A 42 18.14 5.78 4.64
N LEU A 43 17.56 6.90 5.12
CA LEU A 43 17.16 7.03 6.52
C LEU A 43 16.15 5.96 6.95
N ILE A 44 15.13 5.68 6.14
CA ILE A 44 14.10 4.67 6.46
C ILE A 44 14.70 3.26 6.44
N GLU A 45 15.59 2.95 5.50
CA GLU A 45 16.31 1.67 5.47
C GLU A 45 17.18 1.49 6.72
N ALA A 46 17.82 2.57 7.19
CA ALA A 46 18.59 2.55 8.43
C ALA A 46 17.70 2.35 9.67
N LEU A 47 16.51 2.96 9.70
CA LEU A 47 15.52 2.71 10.75
C LEU A 47 15.07 1.24 10.75
N HIS A 48 14.85 0.63 9.58
CA HIS A 48 14.55 -0.80 9.46
C HIS A 48 15.66 -1.69 10.02
N LEU A 49 16.93 -1.38 9.74
CA LEU A 49 18.06 -2.17 10.28
C LEU A 49 18.11 -2.10 11.81
N ILE A 50 17.80 -0.96 12.41
CA ILE A 50 17.72 -0.81 13.87
C ILE A 50 16.48 -1.56 14.42
N GLN A 51 15.30 -1.38 13.81
CA GLN A 51 14.07 -2.05 14.22
C GLN A 51 14.22 -3.59 14.16
N ASP A 52 14.77 -4.12 13.07
CA ASP A 52 14.99 -5.56 12.90
C ASP A 52 16.08 -6.09 13.83
N GLY A 53 17.13 -5.31 14.09
CA GLY A 53 18.27 -5.72 14.93
C GLY A 53 18.02 -5.63 16.43
N CYS A 54 17.27 -4.61 16.87
CA CYS A 54 17.03 -4.31 18.29
C CYS A 54 15.58 -4.58 18.73
N GLY A 55 14.66 -4.87 17.80
CA GLY A 55 13.23 -5.04 18.04
C GLY A 55 12.45 -3.74 18.28
N HIS A 56 13.15 -2.60 18.35
CA HIS A 56 12.57 -1.27 18.58
C HIS A 56 13.59 -0.16 18.26
N LEU A 57 13.13 1.09 18.24
CA LEU A 57 13.93 2.29 18.06
C LEU A 57 14.03 3.08 19.37
N SER A 58 15.12 2.91 20.11
CA SER A 58 15.34 3.67 21.34
C SER A 58 15.68 5.15 21.05
N ALA A 59 15.43 6.03 22.02
CA ALA A 59 15.84 7.43 21.93
C ALA A 59 17.36 7.61 21.67
N ALA A 60 18.19 6.72 22.23
CA ALA A 60 19.64 6.71 22.01
C ALA A 60 19.99 6.29 20.57
N ASN A 61 19.31 5.28 20.02
CA ASN A 61 19.49 4.84 18.63
C ASN A 61 19.14 5.95 17.65
N LEU A 62 18.03 6.67 17.88
CA LEU A 62 17.63 7.79 17.03
C LEU A 62 18.62 8.97 17.10
N ALA A 63 19.19 9.24 18.29
CA ALA A 63 20.22 10.27 18.44
C ALA A 63 21.52 9.90 17.72
N ALA A 64 21.98 8.65 17.83
CA ALA A 64 23.12 8.11 17.09
C ALA A 64 22.89 8.15 15.57
N LEU A 65 21.70 7.79 15.11
CA LEU A 65 21.35 7.84 13.70
C LEU A 65 21.37 9.27 13.14
N ALA A 66 20.87 10.23 13.91
CA ALA A 66 20.92 11.65 13.54
C ALA A 66 22.37 12.17 13.37
N GLU A 67 23.27 11.76 14.27
CA GLU A 67 24.71 12.08 14.17
C GLU A 67 25.33 11.47 12.90
N LEU A 68 25.09 10.18 12.65
CA LEU A 68 25.65 9.46 11.50
C LEU A 68 25.18 10.01 10.15
N PHE A 69 23.90 10.39 10.05
CA PHE A 69 23.29 10.93 8.83
C PHE A 69 23.44 12.45 8.71
N ARG A 70 23.99 13.12 9.73
CA ARG A 70 24.11 14.57 9.84
C ARG A 70 22.75 15.29 9.67
N LEU A 71 21.72 14.74 10.30
CA LEU A 71 20.36 15.27 10.31
C LEU A 71 20.01 15.80 11.69
N ALA A 72 18.96 16.63 11.78
CA ALA A 72 18.46 17.04 13.08
C ALA A 72 17.80 15.85 13.80
N GLN A 73 18.02 15.70 15.11
CA GLN A 73 17.36 14.66 15.90
C GLN A 73 15.82 14.73 15.79
N ALA A 74 15.26 15.94 15.72
CA ALA A 74 13.82 16.15 15.53
C ALA A 74 13.34 15.57 14.19
N GLU A 75 14.13 15.73 13.13
CA GLU A 75 13.78 15.23 11.80
C GLU A 75 13.81 13.70 11.75
N VAL A 76 14.84 13.07 12.32
CA VAL A 76 14.89 11.60 12.45
C VAL A 76 13.71 11.08 13.27
N TYR A 77 13.38 11.76 14.38
CA TYR A 77 12.25 11.39 15.22
C TYR A 77 10.91 11.57 14.50
N GLU A 78 10.71 12.65 13.76
CA GLU A 78 9.50 12.90 12.97
C GLU A 78 9.30 11.85 11.87
N VAL A 79 10.38 11.40 11.24
CA VAL A 79 10.32 10.30 10.25
C VAL A 79 9.97 8.99 10.96
N ALA A 80 10.71 8.63 12.02
CA ALA A 80 10.49 7.39 12.75
C ALA A 80 9.06 7.26 13.32
N THR A 81 8.50 8.36 13.84
CA THR A 81 7.16 8.35 14.48
C THR A 81 6.00 8.47 13.49
N PHE A 82 6.27 8.73 12.21
CA PHE A 82 5.23 8.78 11.18
C PHE A 82 4.80 7.39 10.71
N TYR A 83 5.69 6.40 10.77
CA TYR A 83 5.48 5.07 10.21
C TYR A 83 5.07 4.08 11.31
N HIS A 84 3.97 3.34 11.12
CA HIS A 84 3.36 2.51 12.16
C HIS A 84 4.20 1.30 12.58
N HIS A 85 5.13 0.85 11.73
CA HIS A 85 5.94 -0.34 12.00
C HIS A 85 7.24 -0.06 12.74
N PHE A 86 7.53 1.20 13.02
CA PHE A 86 8.64 1.60 13.86
C PHE A 86 8.18 1.76 15.31
N ASP A 87 8.68 0.89 16.17
CA ASP A 87 8.41 0.94 17.60
C ASP A 87 9.35 1.93 18.28
N VAL A 88 8.96 3.20 18.31
CA VAL A 88 9.76 4.26 18.96
C VAL A 88 9.56 4.22 20.48
N VAL A 89 10.64 3.94 21.21
CA VAL A 89 10.66 3.84 22.68
C VAL A 89 11.36 5.07 23.26
N LYS A 90 10.65 5.85 24.08
CA LYS A 90 11.23 7.03 24.74
C LYS A 90 12.01 6.65 26.00
N GLU A 91 12.77 7.60 26.51
CA GLU A 91 13.53 7.45 27.76
C GLU A 91 12.61 7.03 28.92
N GLY A 92 12.95 5.89 29.55
CA GLY A 92 12.20 5.34 30.68
C GLY A 92 10.93 4.56 30.30
N GLU A 93 10.58 4.46 29.01
CA GLU A 93 9.53 3.56 28.54
C GLU A 93 10.08 2.12 28.42
N ALA A 94 9.24 1.12 28.67
CA ALA A 94 9.61 -0.28 28.48
C ALA A 94 9.63 -0.63 27.00
N ALA A 95 10.58 -1.48 26.59
CA ALA A 95 10.60 -2.04 25.24
C ALA A 95 9.34 -2.91 24.99
N PRO A 96 8.89 -3.02 23.73
CA PRO A 96 7.82 -3.95 23.37
C PRO A 96 8.17 -5.40 23.74
N ALA A 97 7.15 -6.23 23.88
CA ALA A 97 7.35 -7.67 24.06
C ALA A 97 8.17 -8.26 22.90
N PRO A 98 9.02 -9.27 23.14
CA PRO A 98 9.93 -9.81 22.13
C PRO A 98 9.24 -10.33 20.87
N VAL A 99 8.01 -10.83 21.00
CA VAL A 99 7.19 -11.28 19.86
C VAL A 99 5.96 -10.41 19.74
N THR A 100 5.66 -9.97 18.52
CA THR A 100 4.42 -9.25 18.21
C THR A 100 3.56 -10.09 17.27
N ILE A 101 2.32 -10.33 17.69
CA ILE A 101 1.25 -10.89 16.86
C ILE A 101 0.39 -9.73 16.37
N ARG A 102 0.43 -9.48 15.07
CA ARG A 102 -0.42 -8.52 14.38
C ARG A 102 -1.68 -9.22 13.88
N VAL A 103 -2.85 -8.66 14.15
CA VAL A 103 -4.13 -9.19 13.68
C VAL A 103 -4.85 -8.10 12.88
N CYS A 104 -5.23 -8.43 11.65
CA CYS A 104 -5.93 -7.50 10.78
C CYS A 104 -7.35 -7.21 11.30
N GLU A 105 -7.71 -5.94 11.43
CA GLU A 105 -9.04 -5.50 11.86
C GLU A 105 -9.85 -4.80 10.75
N SER A 106 -9.31 -4.72 9.54
CA SER A 106 -10.05 -4.19 8.39
C SER A 106 -11.26 -5.06 8.03
N LEU A 107 -12.21 -4.44 7.32
CA LEU A 107 -13.56 -4.94 7.06
C LEU A 107 -13.66 -6.46 6.87
N THR A 108 -12.97 -7.04 5.88
CA THR A 108 -13.09 -8.49 5.62
C THR A 108 -12.68 -9.36 6.83
N CYS A 109 -11.63 -8.99 7.56
CA CYS A 109 -11.22 -9.72 8.77
C CYS A 109 -12.16 -9.47 9.94
N SER A 110 -12.73 -8.27 10.05
CA SER A 110 -13.78 -7.94 11.01
C SER A 110 -15.04 -8.81 10.79
N LEU A 111 -15.50 -8.93 9.54
CA LEU A 111 -16.61 -9.82 9.15
C LEU A 111 -16.32 -11.29 9.48
N ALA A 112 -15.05 -11.68 9.45
CA ALA A 112 -14.59 -13.03 9.81
C ALA A 112 -14.34 -13.21 11.33
N GLY A 113 -14.58 -12.19 12.16
CA GLY A 113 -14.53 -12.28 13.62
C GLY A 113 -13.18 -11.91 14.25
N SER A 114 -12.38 -11.06 13.61
CA SER A 114 -11.06 -10.66 14.14
C SER A 114 -11.10 -9.97 15.51
N ALA A 115 -12.16 -9.23 15.84
CA ALA A 115 -12.32 -8.62 17.17
C ALA A 115 -12.32 -9.67 18.29
N LYS A 116 -13.10 -10.73 18.15
CA LYS A 116 -13.16 -11.86 19.10
C LYS A 116 -11.83 -12.61 19.16
N LEU A 117 -11.15 -12.76 18.02
CA LEU A 117 -9.82 -13.35 17.95
C LEU A 117 -8.81 -12.55 18.79
N ILE A 118 -8.79 -11.21 18.64
CA ILE A 118 -7.92 -10.31 19.40
C ILE A 118 -8.21 -10.40 20.90
N GLU A 119 -9.49 -10.36 21.30
CA GLU A 119 -9.89 -10.51 22.71
C GLU A 119 -9.41 -11.84 23.30
N THR A 120 -9.59 -12.93 22.55
CA THR A 120 -9.18 -14.27 22.98
C THR A 120 -7.67 -14.34 23.16
N LEU A 121 -6.89 -13.83 22.20
CA LEU A 121 -5.43 -13.78 22.27
C LEU A 121 -4.93 -12.98 23.48
N ARG A 122 -5.54 -11.82 23.75
CA ARG A 122 -5.18 -11.00 24.92
C ARG A 122 -5.48 -11.72 26.24
N ALA A 123 -6.52 -12.54 26.29
CA ALA A 123 -6.86 -13.33 27.46
C ALA A 123 -5.98 -14.58 27.62
N SER A 124 -5.42 -15.12 26.54
CA SER A 124 -4.68 -16.38 26.52
C SER A 124 -3.15 -16.25 26.43
N THR A 125 -2.61 -15.03 26.34
CA THR A 125 -1.17 -14.78 26.20
C THR A 125 -0.61 -13.90 27.31
N ASP A 126 0.69 -14.02 27.58
CA ASP A 126 1.42 -13.19 28.52
C ASP A 126 1.91 -11.91 27.80
N PRO A 127 1.42 -10.70 28.18
CA PRO A 127 1.77 -9.46 27.51
C PRO A 127 3.26 -9.07 27.65
N GLU A 128 4.00 -9.64 28.60
CA GLU A 128 5.46 -9.45 28.70
C GLU A 128 6.23 -10.26 27.65
N ARG A 129 5.61 -11.32 27.11
CA ARG A 129 6.21 -12.21 26.11
C ARG A 129 5.70 -11.96 24.70
N ILE A 130 4.39 -11.71 24.58
CA ILE A 130 3.68 -11.58 23.32
C ILE A 130 2.83 -10.32 23.34
N ARG A 131 3.14 -9.38 22.44
CA ARG A 131 2.31 -8.20 22.18
C ARG A 131 1.25 -8.54 21.14
N ILE A 132 -0.02 -8.34 21.47
CA ILE A 132 -1.13 -8.43 20.51
C ILE A 132 -1.44 -7.03 19.96
N GLN A 133 -1.22 -6.84 18.66
CA GLN A 133 -1.39 -5.57 17.97
C GLN A 133 -2.49 -5.68 16.90
N PRO A 134 -3.66 -5.07 17.09
CA PRO A 134 -4.60 -4.84 16.00
C PRO A 134 -3.96 -3.93 14.95
N VAL A 135 -4.13 -4.24 13.67
CA VAL A 135 -3.55 -3.48 12.56
C VAL A 135 -4.52 -3.33 11.38
N PRO A 136 -4.32 -2.31 10.53
CA PRO A 136 -4.99 -2.22 9.24
C PRO A 136 -4.74 -3.43 8.32
N CYS A 137 -5.31 -3.37 7.11
CA CYS A 137 -5.25 -4.45 6.13
C CYS A 137 -3.81 -4.87 5.80
N ILE A 138 -3.47 -6.12 6.06
CA ILE A 138 -2.16 -6.73 5.74
C ILE A 138 -2.13 -7.44 4.37
N GLY A 139 -3.11 -7.18 3.48
CA GLY A 139 -3.11 -7.72 2.11
C GLY A 139 -3.31 -9.24 2.05
N ALA A 140 -4.26 -9.74 2.84
CA ALA A 140 -4.58 -11.18 2.95
C ALA A 140 -6.09 -11.40 3.14
N CYS A 141 -6.92 -10.53 2.55
CA CYS A 141 -8.37 -10.57 2.74
C CYS A 141 -9.02 -11.85 2.18
N ASP A 142 -8.37 -12.53 1.23
CA ASP A 142 -8.76 -13.85 0.75
C ASP A 142 -8.63 -14.97 1.78
N ARG A 143 -7.83 -14.74 2.83
CA ARG A 143 -7.51 -15.73 3.88
C ARG A 143 -7.96 -15.28 5.27
N ALA A 144 -8.93 -14.38 5.30
CA ALA A 144 -9.44 -13.79 6.53
C ALA A 144 -10.01 -14.85 7.53
N PRO A 145 -9.92 -14.61 8.86
CA PRO A 145 -9.13 -13.54 9.50
C PRO A 145 -7.63 -13.75 9.24
N ALA A 146 -6.90 -12.66 9.00
CA ALA A 146 -5.48 -12.73 8.70
C ALA A 146 -4.65 -12.20 9.87
N GLY A 147 -3.53 -12.85 10.15
CA GLY A 147 -2.56 -12.41 11.14
C GLY A 147 -1.12 -12.52 10.65
N GLN A 148 -0.20 -11.92 11.41
CA GLN A 148 1.23 -11.97 11.15
C GLN A 148 1.99 -12.03 12.47
N VAL A 149 2.92 -12.97 12.59
CA VAL A 149 3.76 -13.15 13.79
C VAL A 149 5.20 -12.86 13.42
N GLY A 150 5.75 -11.74 13.88
CA GLY A 150 7.00 -11.21 13.33
C GLY A 150 6.86 -10.91 11.83
N LYS A 151 7.60 -11.64 10.97
CA LYS A 151 7.53 -11.56 9.49
C LYS A 151 6.78 -12.75 8.87
N ARG A 152 6.25 -13.65 9.69
CA ARG A 152 5.53 -14.85 9.26
C ARG A 152 4.04 -14.57 9.12
N ALA A 153 3.49 -14.68 7.92
CA ALA A 153 2.06 -14.61 7.68
C ALA A 153 1.34 -15.85 8.25
N VAL A 154 0.14 -15.64 8.81
CA VAL A 154 -0.74 -16.69 9.32
C VAL A 154 -2.12 -16.51 8.71
N ASP A 155 -2.47 -17.46 7.87
CA ASP A 155 -3.74 -17.53 7.14
C ASP A 155 -4.82 -18.19 8.00
N HIS A 156 -6.09 -17.82 7.79
CA HIS A 156 -7.24 -18.33 8.54
C HIS A 156 -6.95 -18.37 10.04
N ALA A 157 -6.51 -17.22 10.55
CA ALA A 157 -5.90 -17.08 11.85
C ALA A 157 -6.86 -17.51 12.97
N THR A 158 -6.33 -18.29 13.89
CA THR A 158 -6.98 -18.76 15.11
C THR A 158 -6.07 -18.47 16.30
N PRO A 159 -6.57 -18.49 17.55
CA PRO A 159 -5.70 -18.32 18.70
C PRO A 159 -4.57 -19.36 18.70
N ASP A 160 -4.88 -20.61 18.41
CA ASP A 160 -3.93 -21.73 18.47
C ASP A 160 -2.80 -21.58 17.45
N ASN A 161 -3.11 -21.33 16.17
CA ASN A 161 -2.07 -21.24 15.14
C ASN A 161 -1.20 -19.98 15.27
N LEU A 162 -1.74 -18.87 15.79
CA LEU A 162 -0.97 -17.66 16.05
C LEU A 162 -0.03 -17.83 17.24
N ILE A 163 -0.50 -18.48 18.31
CA ILE A 163 0.32 -18.79 19.49
C ILE A 163 1.40 -19.81 19.12
N GLU A 164 1.08 -20.84 18.34
CA GLU A 164 2.05 -21.80 17.82
C GLU A 164 3.12 -21.09 16.98
N ALA A 165 2.71 -20.25 16.03
CA ALA A 165 3.63 -19.48 15.20
C ALA A 165 4.55 -18.55 16.03
N ALA A 166 4.06 -18.03 17.16
CA ALA A 166 4.85 -17.20 18.08
C ALA A 166 5.96 -17.96 18.83
N THR A 167 5.93 -19.30 18.82
CA THR A 167 7.00 -20.13 19.41
C THR A 167 8.03 -20.61 18.39
N GLY A 168 7.76 -20.45 17.10
CA GLY A 168 8.61 -20.92 16.01
C GLY A 168 9.45 -19.83 15.33
N PRO A 169 10.06 -20.15 14.17
CA PRO A 169 10.78 -19.17 13.36
C PRO A 169 9.85 -18.03 12.90
N LEU A 170 10.31 -16.79 13.08
CA LEU A 170 9.55 -15.58 12.76
C LEU A 170 9.81 -15.06 11.34
N ASP A 171 10.74 -15.67 10.62
CA ASP A 171 11.06 -15.34 9.23
C ASP A 171 9.88 -15.60 8.29
N PRO A 172 9.80 -14.90 7.15
CA PRO A 172 8.79 -15.19 6.15
C PRO A 172 8.90 -16.62 5.62
N VAL A 173 7.75 -17.23 5.40
CA VAL A 173 7.66 -18.43 4.55
C VAL A 173 7.61 -17.96 3.11
N ILE A 174 8.59 -18.40 2.31
CA ILE A 174 8.62 -18.09 0.88
C ILE A 174 7.77 -19.15 0.15
N PRO A 175 6.70 -18.74 -0.56
CA PRO A 175 5.91 -19.68 -1.36
C PRO A 175 6.70 -20.16 -2.58
N ASP A 176 6.25 -21.25 -3.21
CA ASP A 176 6.76 -21.65 -4.52
C ASP A 176 6.37 -20.60 -5.58
N TYR A 177 7.34 -20.17 -6.39
CA TYR A 177 7.15 -19.17 -7.44
C TYR A 177 8.00 -19.46 -8.68
N GLU A 178 7.62 -18.84 -9.80
CA GLU A 178 8.35 -18.86 -11.06
C GLU A 178 9.53 -17.86 -11.01
N GLY A 179 10.73 -18.37 -10.72
CA GLY A 179 11.98 -17.58 -10.75
C GLY A 179 12.53 -17.33 -12.16
N LEU A 180 13.64 -16.61 -12.24
CA LEU A 180 14.22 -16.11 -13.50
C LEU A 180 14.37 -17.19 -14.59
N GLU A 181 14.99 -18.32 -14.26
CA GLU A 181 15.29 -19.35 -15.26
C GLU A 181 14.02 -19.99 -15.82
N ALA A 182 13.05 -20.33 -14.96
CA ALA A 182 11.76 -20.88 -15.40
C ALA A 182 11.00 -19.89 -16.28
N TYR A 183 11.03 -18.59 -15.94
CA TYR A 183 10.40 -17.56 -16.75
C TYR A 183 11.05 -17.44 -18.14
N ARG A 184 12.38 -17.54 -18.22
CA ARG A 184 13.13 -17.51 -19.49
C ARG A 184 12.89 -18.75 -20.35
N GLU A 185 12.80 -19.94 -19.74
CA GLU A 185 12.42 -21.17 -20.45
C GLU A 185 11.03 -21.06 -21.09
N GLY A 186 10.11 -20.33 -20.45
CA GLY A 186 8.80 -19.97 -20.99
C GLY A 186 8.80 -18.88 -22.07
N GLY A 187 9.96 -18.35 -22.45
CA GLY A 187 10.11 -17.27 -23.43
C GLY A 187 10.08 -15.85 -22.85
N GLY A 188 10.10 -15.70 -21.52
CA GLY A 188 10.23 -14.42 -20.85
C GLY A 188 11.49 -13.66 -21.25
N TYR A 189 11.44 -12.33 -21.20
CA TYR A 189 12.47 -11.39 -21.69
C TYR A 189 12.65 -11.31 -23.21
N ALA A 190 11.97 -12.14 -24.01
CA ALA A 190 12.09 -12.06 -25.48
C ALA A 190 11.60 -10.72 -26.05
N VAL A 191 10.53 -10.15 -25.47
CA VAL A 191 10.02 -8.82 -25.87
C VAL A 191 10.99 -7.74 -25.45
N TYR A 192 11.48 -7.83 -24.21
CA TYR A 192 12.49 -6.90 -23.71
C TYR A 192 13.75 -6.86 -24.58
N GLU A 193 14.26 -8.01 -25.03
CA GLU A 193 15.41 -8.05 -25.95
C GLU A 193 15.12 -7.38 -27.31
N LYS A 194 13.91 -7.56 -27.87
CA LYS A 194 13.50 -6.84 -29.09
C LYS A 194 13.46 -5.33 -28.91
N VAL A 195 13.01 -4.87 -27.73
CA VAL A 195 13.02 -3.45 -27.37
C VAL A 195 14.47 -2.94 -27.27
N ARG A 196 15.37 -3.67 -26.59
CA ARG A 196 16.81 -3.31 -26.49
C ARG A 196 17.51 -3.29 -27.84
N ALA A 197 17.18 -4.23 -28.72
CA ALA A 197 17.74 -4.32 -30.07
C ALA A 197 17.21 -3.22 -31.02
N GLY A 198 16.18 -2.48 -30.60
CA GLY A 198 15.53 -1.45 -31.42
C GLY A 198 14.56 -2.00 -32.48
N GLU A 199 14.22 -3.29 -32.42
CA GLU A 199 13.19 -3.90 -33.28
C GLU A 199 11.80 -3.36 -32.95
N ILE A 200 11.53 -3.16 -31.65
CA ILE A 200 10.38 -2.39 -31.17
C ILE A 200 10.91 -1.01 -30.76
N THR A 201 10.62 -0.01 -31.59
CA THR A 201 11.05 1.36 -31.30
C THR A 201 10.24 1.91 -30.12
N PRO A 202 10.79 2.87 -29.35
CA PRO A 202 10.05 3.45 -28.25
C PRO A 202 8.72 4.10 -28.65
N ASP A 203 8.66 4.73 -29.82
CA ASP A 203 7.44 5.37 -30.31
C ASP A 203 6.39 4.30 -30.66
N ALA A 204 6.79 3.20 -31.31
CA ALA A 204 5.90 2.07 -31.58
C ALA A 204 5.40 1.39 -30.29
N ALA A 205 6.25 1.30 -29.26
CA ALA A 205 5.84 0.79 -27.95
C ALA A 205 4.82 1.71 -27.27
N ILE A 206 5.03 3.03 -27.30
CA ILE A 206 4.10 4.03 -26.74
C ILE A 206 2.76 3.99 -27.48
N ASP A 207 2.78 3.90 -28.81
CA ASP A 207 1.58 3.80 -29.63
C ASP A 207 0.81 2.51 -29.30
N THR A 208 1.50 1.36 -29.29
CA THR A 208 0.88 0.07 -28.94
C THR A 208 0.26 0.10 -27.53
N MET A 209 0.95 0.64 -26.54
CA MET A 209 0.43 0.76 -25.17
C MET A 209 -0.73 1.75 -25.06
N SER A 210 -0.76 2.79 -25.90
CA SER A 210 -1.84 3.77 -25.96
C SER A 210 -3.08 3.18 -26.63
N ASP A 211 -2.89 2.48 -27.74
CA ASP A 211 -3.95 1.81 -28.51
C ASP A 211 -4.57 0.64 -27.73
N ALA A 212 -3.78 -0.06 -26.92
CA ALA A 212 -4.30 -1.08 -26.01
C ALA A 212 -5.26 -0.49 -24.97
N GLY A 213 -5.18 0.82 -24.71
CA GLY A 213 -5.99 1.49 -23.69
C GLY A 213 -5.70 1.00 -22.27
N LEU A 214 -4.50 0.45 -22.00
CA LEU A 214 -4.13 0.05 -20.64
C LEU A 214 -4.14 1.27 -19.72
N ARG A 215 -4.91 1.19 -18.65
CA ARG A 215 -4.99 2.20 -17.59
C ARG A 215 -4.12 1.78 -16.40
N GLY A 216 -3.67 2.74 -15.60
CA GLY A 216 -2.94 2.45 -14.36
C GLY A 216 -3.83 1.72 -13.36
N LEU A 217 -3.48 0.47 -13.04
CA LEU A 217 -4.26 -0.47 -12.23
C LEU A 217 -4.01 -0.36 -10.72
N GLY A 218 -3.41 0.75 -10.28
CA GLY A 218 -3.16 1.04 -8.86
C GLY A 218 -4.20 1.97 -8.22
N GLY A 219 -5.25 2.36 -8.93
CA GLY A 219 -6.22 3.34 -8.44
C GLY A 219 -6.65 4.30 -9.53
N ALA A 220 -5.88 5.37 -9.75
CA ALA A 220 -6.28 6.54 -10.56
C ALA A 220 -6.71 6.26 -12.02
N GLY A 221 -6.39 5.10 -12.60
CA GLY A 221 -6.82 4.74 -13.95
C GLY A 221 -6.26 5.67 -15.04
N PHE A 222 -5.08 6.26 -14.88
CA PHE A 222 -4.49 7.11 -15.92
C PHE A 222 -3.93 6.27 -17.08
N PRO A 223 -4.10 6.65 -18.36
CA PRO A 223 -3.61 5.87 -19.51
C PRO A 223 -2.08 5.67 -19.49
N ALA A 224 -1.63 4.41 -19.54
CA ALA A 224 -0.22 4.05 -19.37
C ALA A 224 0.66 4.58 -20.50
N GLY A 225 0.29 4.37 -21.77
CA GLY A 225 1.05 4.84 -22.93
C GLY A 225 1.20 6.37 -22.97
N ARG A 226 0.13 7.11 -22.66
CA ARG A 226 0.18 8.58 -22.52
C ARG A 226 1.16 9.02 -21.43
N LYS A 227 1.18 8.32 -20.29
CA LYS A 227 2.13 8.60 -19.20
C LYS A 227 3.58 8.43 -19.67
N TRP A 228 3.86 7.40 -20.46
CA TRP A 228 5.20 7.17 -21.02
C TRP A 228 5.62 8.32 -21.94
N GLY A 229 4.73 8.75 -22.85
CA GLY A 229 4.99 9.89 -23.73
C GLY A 229 5.26 11.20 -22.97
N PHE A 230 4.49 11.48 -21.91
CA PHE A 230 4.70 12.67 -21.08
C PHE A 230 6.06 12.66 -20.39
N VAL A 231 6.42 11.58 -19.70
CA VAL A 231 7.70 11.52 -18.96
C VAL A 231 8.90 11.53 -19.92
N ARG A 232 8.80 10.82 -21.05
CA ARG A 232 9.81 10.83 -22.11
C ARG A 232 10.00 12.21 -22.75
N GLY A 233 8.98 13.07 -22.69
CA GLY A 233 9.01 14.44 -23.21
C GLY A 233 9.83 15.42 -22.36
N TYR A 234 10.06 15.15 -21.07
CA TYR A 234 10.85 16.02 -20.20
C TYR A 234 12.36 15.77 -20.35
N GLU A 235 13.18 16.80 -20.09
CA GLU A 235 14.65 16.65 -20.08
C GLU A 235 15.11 15.69 -18.97
N GLY A 236 16.08 14.83 -19.29
CA GLY A 236 16.66 13.88 -18.33
C GLY A 236 17.62 14.53 -17.31
N PRO A 237 18.11 13.77 -16.34
CA PRO A 237 17.91 12.32 -16.15
C PRO A 237 16.49 12.00 -15.63
N ARG A 238 15.93 10.89 -16.09
CA ARG A 238 14.57 10.43 -15.72
C ARG A 238 14.68 9.22 -14.80
N LEU A 239 13.74 9.08 -13.87
CA LEU A 239 13.68 7.96 -12.93
C LEU A 239 12.38 7.18 -13.11
N MET A 240 12.37 5.95 -12.61
CA MET A 240 11.15 5.14 -12.53
C MET A 240 10.91 4.70 -11.10
N THR A 241 9.64 4.72 -10.70
CA THR A 241 9.15 4.11 -9.47
C THR A 241 8.12 3.03 -9.79
N VAL A 242 8.20 1.90 -9.09
CA VAL A 242 7.16 0.86 -9.06
C VAL A 242 6.50 0.92 -7.70
N ASN A 243 5.20 1.18 -7.69
CA ASN A 243 4.40 1.23 -6.48
C ASN A 243 3.82 -0.15 -6.16
N GLY A 244 4.41 -0.79 -5.15
CA GLY A 244 3.92 -2.01 -4.51
C GLY A 244 3.40 -1.78 -3.08
N ASP A 245 3.04 -0.55 -2.73
CA ASP A 245 2.36 -0.23 -1.46
C ASP A 245 0.86 -0.52 -1.60
N GLU A 246 0.53 -1.81 -1.71
CA GLU A 246 -0.84 -2.32 -1.86
C GLU A 246 -1.62 -2.19 -0.54
N GLY A 247 -1.85 -0.96 -0.08
CA GLY A 247 -2.44 -0.66 1.23
C GLY A 247 -3.96 -0.59 1.25
N GLU A 248 -4.63 -0.45 0.09
CA GLU A 248 -6.09 -0.34 0.00
C GLU A 248 -6.77 -1.61 0.55
N PRO A 249 -7.60 -1.51 1.61
CA PRO A 249 -8.28 -2.66 2.21
C PRO A 249 -9.06 -3.49 1.19
N GLY A 250 -8.84 -4.81 1.20
CA GLY A 250 -9.42 -5.74 0.24
C GLY A 250 -8.54 -6.00 -0.99
N THR A 251 -7.43 -5.29 -1.17
CA THR A 251 -6.52 -5.51 -2.31
C THR A 251 -5.39 -6.47 -1.93
N PHE A 252 -5.13 -7.46 -2.78
CA PHE A 252 -4.05 -8.44 -2.62
C PHE A 252 -3.57 -9.04 -3.96
N LYS A 253 -3.88 -8.36 -5.09
CA LYS A 253 -3.54 -8.79 -6.46
C LYS A 253 -2.06 -8.62 -6.77
N ASP A 254 -1.43 -7.57 -6.26
CA ASP A 254 -0.02 -7.28 -6.50
C ASP A 254 0.82 -8.28 -5.71
N ARG A 255 0.45 -8.56 -4.46
CA ARG A 255 1.00 -9.70 -3.70
C ARG A 255 0.87 -11.00 -4.48
N TRP A 256 -0.31 -11.27 -5.02
CA TRP A 256 -0.57 -12.51 -5.75
C TRP A 256 0.36 -12.67 -6.97
N TRP A 257 0.58 -11.60 -7.73
CA TRP A 257 1.52 -11.57 -8.84
C TRP A 257 2.97 -11.78 -8.39
N LEU A 258 3.41 -11.05 -7.36
CA LEU A 258 4.81 -11.07 -6.94
C LEU A 258 5.22 -12.35 -6.21
N GLU A 259 4.30 -12.98 -5.48
CA GLU A 259 4.50 -14.30 -4.86
C GLU A 259 4.44 -15.47 -5.86
N ARG A 260 4.15 -15.23 -7.15
CA ARG A 260 3.98 -16.31 -8.16
C ARG A 260 4.81 -16.09 -9.42
N LYS A 261 4.75 -14.90 -10.00
CA LYS A 261 5.35 -14.53 -11.29
C LYS A 261 5.99 -13.15 -11.23
N PRO A 262 6.99 -12.92 -10.34
CA PRO A 262 7.61 -11.60 -10.15
C PRO A 262 8.22 -11.05 -11.45
N HIS A 263 8.72 -11.92 -12.33
CA HIS A 263 9.38 -11.51 -13.58
C HIS A 263 8.47 -10.83 -14.59
N ARG A 264 7.14 -11.05 -14.55
CA ARG A 264 6.23 -10.32 -15.43
C ARG A 264 6.25 -8.82 -15.16
N MET A 265 6.23 -8.45 -13.87
CA MET A 265 6.37 -7.04 -13.47
C MET A 265 7.79 -6.54 -13.75
N LEU A 266 8.84 -7.33 -13.43
CA LEU A 266 10.23 -6.90 -13.62
C LEU A 266 10.58 -6.70 -15.11
N GLU A 267 10.15 -7.58 -16.01
CA GLU A 267 10.29 -7.40 -17.46
C GLU A 267 9.55 -6.14 -17.92
N GLY A 268 8.29 -5.97 -17.51
CA GLY A 268 7.52 -4.78 -17.83
C GLY A 268 8.16 -3.48 -17.34
N ALA A 269 8.77 -3.50 -16.15
CA ALA A 269 9.51 -2.37 -15.59
C ALA A 269 10.76 -2.04 -16.42
N LEU A 270 11.53 -3.05 -16.81
CA LEU A 270 12.71 -2.89 -17.65
C LEU A 270 12.36 -2.37 -19.06
N ILE A 271 11.28 -2.86 -19.66
CA ILE A 271 10.75 -2.35 -20.93
C ILE A 271 10.38 -0.87 -20.78
N ALA A 272 9.56 -0.53 -19.78
CA ALA A 272 9.08 0.83 -19.58
C ALA A 272 10.24 1.81 -19.32
N ALA A 273 11.21 1.42 -18.49
CA ALA A 273 12.40 2.20 -18.21
C ALA A 273 13.22 2.43 -19.48
N HIS A 274 13.39 1.42 -20.33
CA HIS A 274 14.12 1.55 -21.59
C HIS A 274 13.41 2.50 -22.57
N VAL A 275 12.10 2.32 -22.76
CA VAL A 275 11.29 3.13 -23.68
C VAL A 275 11.24 4.59 -23.25
N VAL A 276 11.14 4.87 -21.95
CA VAL A 276 11.11 6.24 -21.42
C VAL A 276 12.51 6.84 -21.26
N GLY A 277 13.56 6.03 -21.22
CA GLY A 277 14.94 6.46 -20.97
C GLY A 277 15.18 6.81 -19.51
N CYS A 278 14.67 5.99 -18.59
CA CYS A 278 14.95 6.09 -17.16
C CYS A 278 16.35 5.55 -16.86
N GLU A 279 17.08 6.17 -15.92
CA GLU A 279 18.44 5.74 -15.55
C GLU A 279 18.47 4.75 -14.36
N ARG A 280 17.34 4.62 -13.65
CA ARG A 280 17.19 3.75 -12.47
C ARG A 280 15.72 3.45 -12.19
N ILE A 281 15.46 2.27 -11.65
CA ILE A 281 14.15 1.81 -11.17
C ILE A 281 14.18 1.71 -9.65
N TYR A 282 13.19 2.30 -8.98
CA TYR A 282 12.96 2.16 -7.55
C TYR A 282 11.67 1.36 -7.31
N ILE A 283 11.76 0.19 -6.69
CA ILE A 283 10.58 -0.60 -6.32
C ILE A 283 10.27 -0.31 -4.86
N TYR A 284 9.18 0.43 -4.60
CA TYR A 284 8.71 0.67 -3.25
C TYR A 284 7.73 -0.43 -2.86
N MET A 285 8.05 -1.18 -1.82
CA MET A 285 7.29 -2.36 -1.41
C MET A 285 6.92 -2.25 0.06
N ARG A 286 5.65 -2.50 0.38
CA ARG A 286 5.13 -2.44 1.74
C ARG A 286 5.80 -3.45 2.68
N ASP A 287 5.83 -3.12 3.96
CA ASP A 287 6.51 -3.94 4.98
C ASP A 287 5.75 -5.24 5.31
N GLU A 288 4.43 -5.23 5.12
CA GLU A 288 3.53 -6.35 5.37
C GLU A 288 3.74 -7.52 4.41
N TYR A 289 4.55 -7.34 3.36
CA TYR A 289 4.92 -8.42 2.43
C TYR A 289 6.39 -8.87 2.55
N PRO A 290 6.84 -9.42 3.71
CA PRO A 290 8.22 -9.87 3.85
C PRO A 290 8.63 -10.98 2.87
N ALA A 291 7.71 -11.86 2.47
CA ALA A 291 7.98 -12.89 1.46
C ALA A 291 8.25 -12.26 0.08
N VAL A 292 7.47 -11.26 -0.32
CA VAL A 292 7.68 -10.51 -1.58
C VAL A 292 9.01 -9.76 -1.54
N LEU A 293 9.36 -9.10 -0.43
CA LEU A 293 10.64 -8.43 -0.28
C LEU A 293 11.83 -9.40 -0.46
N ALA A 294 11.72 -10.61 0.10
CA ALA A 294 12.73 -11.66 -0.07
C ALA A 294 12.83 -12.16 -1.52
N ILE A 295 11.68 -12.41 -2.17
CA ILE A 295 11.61 -12.82 -3.58
C ILE A 295 12.22 -11.74 -4.48
N LEU A 296 11.79 -10.49 -4.33
CA LEU A 296 12.29 -9.38 -5.15
C LEU A 296 13.79 -9.20 -4.97
N LYS A 297 14.32 -9.31 -3.75
CA LYS A 297 15.75 -9.22 -3.50
C LYS A 297 16.51 -10.32 -4.26
N ALA A 298 16.05 -11.56 -4.18
CA ALA A 298 16.68 -12.69 -4.86
C ALA A 298 16.62 -12.56 -6.39
N GLU A 299 15.46 -12.20 -6.94
CA GLU A 299 15.28 -12.13 -8.40
C GLU A 299 15.91 -10.88 -9.03
N VAL A 300 15.99 -9.75 -8.31
CA VAL A 300 16.76 -8.58 -8.77
C VAL A 300 18.26 -8.92 -8.82
N GLU A 301 18.79 -9.57 -7.79
CA GLU A 301 20.18 -10.05 -7.77
C GLU A 301 20.44 -11.04 -8.93
N ALA A 302 19.51 -11.96 -9.19
CA ALA A 302 19.61 -12.89 -10.32
C ALA A 302 19.61 -12.16 -11.68
N LEU A 303 18.77 -11.13 -11.85
CA LEU A 303 18.73 -10.32 -13.07
C LEU A 303 20.01 -9.52 -13.33
N GLU A 304 20.60 -8.98 -12.26
CA GLU A 304 21.87 -8.26 -12.33
C GLU A 304 23.02 -9.21 -12.70
N HIS A 305 23.10 -10.38 -12.07
CA HIS A 305 24.08 -11.41 -12.40
C HIS A 305 23.94 -11.95 -13.83
N ALA A 306 22.71 -12.05 -14.34
CA ALA A 306 22.44 -12.47 -15.72
C ALA A 306 22.73 -11.37 -16.76
N GLY A 307 23.03 -10.13 -16.36
CA GLY A 307 23.25 -9.01 -17.27
C GLY A 307 21.98 -8.53 -18.00
N LEU A 308 20.80 -8.86 -17.47
CA LEU A 308 19.50 -8.47 -18.03
C LEU A 308 19.04 -7.09 -17.52
N ALA A 309 19.47 -6.68 -16.33
CA ALA A 309 19.17 -5.35 -15.81
C ALA A 309 20.04 -4.28 -16.50
N HIS A 310 19.50 -3.60 -17.52
CA HIS A 310 20.21 -2.49 -18.19
C HIS A 310 20.36 -1.22 -17.36
N VAL A 311 19.58 -1.08 -16.29
CA VAL A 311 19.65 -0.01 -15.30
C VAL A 311 19.59 -0.60 -13.90
N PRO A 312 20.19 0.05 -12.89
CA PRO A 312 20.09 -0.42 -11.51
C PRO A 312 18.63 -0.49 -11.05
N ILE A 313 18.31 -1.52 -10.27
CA ILE A 313 17.01 -1.68 -9.62
C ILE A 313 17.23 -1.63 -8.11
N GLU A 314 16.53 -0.72 -7.44
CA GLU A 314 16.66 -0.53 -5.99
C GLU A 314 15.33 -0.79 -5.31
N ILE A 315 15.30 -1.75 -4.38
CA ILE A 315 14.12 -2.06 -3.58
C ILE A 315 14.13 -1.18 -2.34
N ARG A 316 13.00 -0.49 -2.09
CA ARG A 316 12.77 0.35 -0.91
C ARG A 316 11.65 -0.23 -0.07
N ARG A 317 11.93 -0.44 1.20
CA ARG A 317 10.99 -1.06 2.15
C ARG A 317 10.16 0.03 2.82
N GLY A 318 8.85 0.00 2.62
CA GLY A 318 7.89 0.83 3.36
C GLY A 318 7.87 0.48 4.85
N ALA A 319 7.06 1.16 5.65
CA ALA A 319 7.01 0.96 7.10
C ALA A 319 5.58 1.08 7.67
N GLY A 320 4.60 0.60 6.92
CA GLY A 320 3.20 0.54 7.33
C GLY A 320 2.52 1.91 7.36
N ALA A 321 2.33 2.54 6.20
CA ALA A 321 1.58 3.79 6.11
C ALA A 321 0.79 3.81 4.79
N TYR A 322 -0.53 3.64 4.86
CA TYR A 322 -1.42 3.55 3.68
C TYR A 322 -1.27 4.74 2.72
N ILE A 323 -1.03 5.93 3.27
CA ILE A 323 -0.85 7.14 2.47
C ILE A 323 0.35 7.04 1.51
N CYS A 324 1.33 6.18 1.78
CA CYS A 324 2.47 5.97 0.88
C CYS A 324 2.10 5.22 -0.41
N GLY A 325 0.87 4.72 -0.54
CA GLY A 325 0.30 4.28 -1.81
C GLY A 325 0.01 5.46 -2.76
N GLU A 326 -0.09 6.69 -2.24
CA GLU A 326 -0.17 7.90 -3.06
C GLU A 326 1.21 8.21 -3.68
N GLU A 327 1.23 8.50 -4.98
CA GLU A 327 2.47 8.53 -5.76
C GLU A 327 3.54 9.52 -5.27
N SER A 328 3.12 10.67 -4.72
CA SER A 328 4.04 11.69 -4.23
C SER A 328 4.47 11.44 -2.77
N ALA A 329 3.57 10.90 -1.94
CA ALA A 329 3.91 10.42 -0.59
C ALA A 329 4.91 9.25 -0.64
N MET A 330 4.74 8.33 -1.58
CA MET A 330 5.68 7.24 -1.84
C MET A 330 7.09 7.78 -2.12
N ILE A 331 7.18 8.80 -2.98
CA ILE A 331 8.46 9.42 -3.34
C ILE A 331 9.08 10.14 -2.15
N GLU A 332 8.30 10.83 -1.30
CA GLU A 332 8.81 11.40 -0.06
C GLU A 332 9.38 10.32 0.88
N SER A 333 8.72 9.15 0.96
CA SER A 333 9.22 7.99 1.70
C SER A 333 10.55 7.46 1.13
N ILE A 334 10.64 7.25 -0.18
CA ILE A 334 11.90 6.87 -0.87
C ILE A 334 13.02 7.89 -0.58
N GLU A 335 12.69 9.17 -0.47
CA GLU A 335 13.63 10.25 -0.14
C GLU A 335 14.00 10.32 1.35
N GLY A 336 13.56 9.37 2.16
CA GLY A 336 13.88 9.26 3.59
C GLY A 336 13.11 10.25 4.45
N LYS A 337 11.90 10.65 4.03
CA LYS A 337 11.06 11.64 4.71
C LYS A 337 9.77 11.00 5.21
N ARG A 338 8.93 11.78 5.90
CA ARG A 338 7.52 11.41 6.13
C ARG A 338 6.80 11.35 4.79
N GLY A 339 5.96 10.35 4.58
CA GLY A 339 5.12 10.19 3.39
C GLY A 339 3.97 11.19 3.33
N LEU A 340 4.27 12.49 3.30
CA LEU A 340 3.29 13.56 3.17
C LEU A 340 3.08 13.85 1.68
N PRO A 341 1.85 13.76 1.14
CA PRO A 341 1.59 14.10 -0.25
C PRO A 341 2.08 15.52 -0.63
N ARG A 342 2.73 15.62 -1.79
CA ARG A 342 3.19 16.89 -2.33
C ARG A 342 2.01 17.69 -2.87
N HIS A 343 2.08 19.01 -2.74
CA HIS A 343 1.15 19.90 -3.44
C HIS A 343 1.37 19.83 -4.95
N ARG A 344 0.28 19.68 -5.70
CA ARG A 344 0.26 19.68 -7.17
C ARG A 344 -0.35 20.99 -7.66
N PRO A 345 0.19 21.63 -8.73
CA PRO A 345 1.43 21.32 -9.45
C PRO A 345 2.72 21.75 -8.69
N PRO A 346 3.92 21.24 -9.07
CA PRO A 346 4.19 20.33 -10.20
C PRO A 346 3.79 18.88 -9.94
N TYR A 347 3.50 18.14 -11.01
CA TYR A 347 3.23 16.69 -10.95
C TYR A 347 4.54 15.89 -10.93
N ILE A 348 4.52 14.66 -10.41
CA ILE A 348 5.72 13.82 -10.32
C ILE A 348 6.32 13.44 -11.69
N ALA A 349 5.50 13.47 -12.74
CA ALA A 349 5.96 13.24 -14.11
C ALA A 349 6.98 14.29 -14.56
N GLU A 350 6.92 15.50 -14.00
CA GLU A 350 7.84 16.61 -14.25
C GLU A 350 8.88 16.75 -13.14
N VAL A 351 8.43 16.84 -11.87
CA VAL A 351 9.28 17.00 -10.69
C VAL A 351 8.91 15.97 -9.64
N GLY A 352 9.40 14.75 -9.84
CA GLY A 352 9.17 13.59 -8.98
C GLY A 352 10.35 13.31 -8.05
N LEU A 353 10.81 12.05 -8.09
CA LEU A 353 11.84 11.51 -7.23
C LEU A 353 13.15 12.27 -7.40
N PHE A 354 13.71 12.75 -6.28
CA PHE A 354 14.91 13.58 -6.24
C PHE A 354 14.83 14.84 -7.12
N GLY A 355 13.62 15.35 -7.35
CA GLY A 355 13.37 16.51 -8.21
C GLY A 355 13.55 16.23 -9.71
N ARG A 356 13.46 14.96 -10.13
CA ARG A 356 13.60 14.53 -11.53
C ARG A 356 12.26 14.08 -12.13
N PRO A 357 12.06 14.17 -13.46
CA PRO A 357 10.93 13.54 -14.12
C PRO A 357 10.85 12.07 -13.77
N THR A 358 9.70 11.62 -13.26
CA THR A 358 9.55 10.27 -12.71
C THR A 358 8.37 9.53 -13.32
N LEU A 359 8.64 8.37 -13.90
CA LEU A 359 7.63 7.44 -14.35
C LEU A 359 7.17 6.57 -13.18
N ASN A 360 5.89 6.65 -12.82
CA ASN A 360 5.32 5.82 -11.76
C ASN A 360 4.28 4.83 -12.30
N HIS A 361 4.42 3.55 -11.94
CA HIS A 361 3.46 2.49 -12.27
C HIS A 361 3.19 1.54 -11.11
N ASN A 362 1.98 0.98 -11.09
CA ASN A 362 1.61 -0.12 -10.22
C ASN A 362 2.11 -1.47 -10.78
N VAL A 363 2.32 -2.44 -9.90
CA VAL A 363 2.80 -3.80 -10.20
C VAL A 363 2.04 -4.46 -11.35
N GLU A 364 0.70 -4.57 -11.25
CA GLU A 364 -0.11 -5.24 -12.28
C GLU A 364 -0.07 -4.48 -13.62
N THR A 365 0.01 -3.15 -13.59
CA THR A 365 0.11 -2.36 -14.83
C THR A 365 1.34 -2.79 -15.64
N LEU A 366 2.47 -3.02 -14.96
CA LEU A 366 3.70 -3.48 -15.61
C LEU A 366 3.63 -4.96 -15.99
N ALA A 367 2.93 -5.80 -15.23
CA ALA A 367 2.78 -7.22 -15.53
C ALA A 367 2.07 -7.51 -16.87
N TRP A 368 1.29 -6.56 -17.40
CA TRP A 368 0.64 -6.65 -18.70
C TRP A 368 1.50 -6.15 -19.88
N VAL A 369 2.55 -5.35 -19.61
CA VAL A 369 3.37 -4.71 -20.66
C VAL A 369 4.00 -5.73 -21.63
N PRO A 370 4.65 -6.82 -21.17
CA PRO A 370 5.26 -7.78 -22.09
C PRO A 370 4.24 -8.42 -23.03
N ASP A 371 3.09 -8.85 -22.50
CA ASP A 371 2.05 -9.52 -23.29
C ASP A 371 1.40 -8.58 -24.33
N ILE A 372 1.16 -7.31 -23.95
CA ILE A 372 0.60 -6.31 -24.86
C ILE A 372 1.56 -6.04 -26.03
N LEU A 373 2.86 -5.89 -25.76
CA LEU A 373 3.84 -5.65 -26.80
C LEU A 373 4.14 -6.90 -27.65
N ALA A 374 4.00 -8.10 -27.07
CA ALA A 374 4.14 -9.36 -27.81
C ALA A 374 3.00 -9.60 -28.80
N ASN A 375 1.76 -9.37 -28.36
CA ASN A 375 0.54 -9.76 -29.10
C ASN A 375 -0.14 -8.58 -29.82
N GLY A 376 0.25 -7.35 -29.50
CA GLY A 376 -0.33 -6.11 -30.04
C GLY A 376 -1.56 -5.62 -29.27
N ALA A 377 -1.93 -4.36 -29.50
CA ALA A 377 -3.02 -3.67 -28.82
C ALA A 377 -4.38 -4.39 -28.96
N ALA A 378 -4.70 -4.84 -30.18
CA ALA A 378 -5.98 -5.49 -30.48
C ALA A 378 -6.20 -6.76 -29.65
N TRP A 379 -5.13 -7.52 -29.36
CA TRP A 379 -5.21 -8.70 -28.50
C TRP A 379 -5.69 -8.34 -27.10
N PHE A 380 -5.17 -7.26 -26.52
CA PHE A 380 -5.56 -6.84 -25.18
C PHE A 380 -6.99 -6.28 -25.15
N VAL A 381 -7.37 -5.48 -26.15
CA VAL A 381 -8.73 -4.95 -26.27
C VAL A 381 -9.76 -6.07 -26.33
N ASP A 382 -9.49 -7.14 -27.10
CA ASP A 382 -10.38 -8.31 -27.26
C ASP A 382 -10.60 -9.11 -25.96
N GLN A 383 -9.79 -8.89 -24.91
CA GLN A 383 -9.96 -9.56 -23.62
C GLN A 383 -10.97 -8.88 -22.68
N GLY A 384 -11.48 -7.70 -23.02
CA GLY A 384 -12.48 -7.01 -22.20
C GLY A 384 -13.88 -7.61 -22.30
N TYR A 385 -14.76 -7.28 -21.34
CA TYR A 385 -16.11 -7.84 -21.32
C TYR A 385 -17.01 -7.27 -22.43
N GLY A 386 -16.78 -6.00 -22.81
CA GLY A 386 -17.56 -5.29 -23.83
C GLY A 386 -16.69 -4.33 -24.63
N GLN A 387 -17.30 -3.62 -25.59
CA GLN A 387 -16.58 -2.74 -26.52
C GLN A 387 -15.89 -1.54 -25.86
N ASP A 388 -16.35 -1.14 -24.68
CA ASP A 388 -15.83 0.03 -23.94
C ASP A 388 -14.82 -0.36 -22.84
N ASN A 389 -14.56 -1.66 -22.66
CA ASN A 389 -13.66 -2.17 -21.63
C ASN A 389 -12.50 -2.90 -22.29
N ASN A 390 -11.27 -2.55 -21.91
CA ASN A 390 -10.08 -3.13 -22.52
C ASN A 390 -9.34 -4.01 -21.52
N GLY A 391 -9.04 -5.24 -21.94
CA GLY A 391 -8.11 -6.11 -21.22
C GLY A 391 -8.70 -6.93 -20.09
N LEU A 392 -7.82 -7.71 -19.47
CA LEU A 392 -8.09 -8.43 -18.24
C LEU A 392 -7.78 -7.57 -17.01
N ARG A 393 -8.35 -7.97 -15.87
CA ARG A 393 -8.06 -7.43 -14.55
C ARG A 393 -7.89 -8.56 -13.55
N SER A 394 -7.03 -8.33 -12.57
CA SER A 394 -6.85 -9.19 -11.40
C SER A 394 -7.74 -8.67 -10.27
N TYR A 395 -9.00 -9.10 -10.22
CA TYR A 395 -9.95 -8.68 -9.17
C TYR A 395 -9.59 -9.34 -7.84
N SER A 396 -9.33 -8.53 -6.79
CA SER A 396 -9.13 -9.04 -5.44
C SER A 396 -10.49 -9.23 -4.76
N VAL A 397 -11.06 -10.44 -4.84
CA VAL A 397 -12.42 -10.70 -4.32
C VAL A 397 -12.35 -11.30 -2.91
N SER A 398 -13.03 -10.68 -1.95
CA SER A 398 -13.05 -11.14 -0.56
C SER A 398 -14.41 -10.93 0.12
N GLY A 399 -14.54 -11.34 1.39
CA GLY A 399 -15.80 -11.28 2.13
C GLY A 399 -16.66 -12.53 1.93
N ARG A 400 -17.98 -12.38 1.84
CA ARG A 400 -18.97 -13.48 1.89
C ARG A 400 -19.14 -14.25 0.56
N VAL A 401 -18.05 -14.66 -0.08
CA VAL A 401 -18.07 -15.51 -1.28
C VAL A 401 -17.58 -16.92 -0.98
N ALA A 402 -17.98 -17.90 -1.79
CA ALA A 402 -17.59 -19.30 -1.57
C ALA A 402 -16.08 -19.52 -1.75
N ASN A 403 -15.48 -18.90 -2.77
CA ASN A 403 -14.05 -19.00 -3.05
C ASN A 403 -13.43 -17.60 -3.20
N PRO A 404 -13.04 -16.93 -2.11
CA PRO A 404 -12.31 -15.66 -2.20
C PRO A 404 -10.93 -15.87 -2.83
N GLY A 405 -10.31 -14.78 -3.30
CA GLY A 405 -9.01 -14.82 -3.98
C GLY A 405 -8.96 -13.90 -5.20
N VAL A 406 -7.81 -13.91 -5.87
CA VAL A 406 -7.61 -13.12 -7.08
C VAL A 406 -8.29 -13.82 -8.24
N LYS A 407 -9.20 -13.10 -8.92
CA LYS A 407 -9.94 -13.58 -10.08
C LYS A 407 -9.47 -12.82 -11.31
N LEU A 408 -8.79 -13.54 -12.21
CA LEU A 408 -8.47 -13.00 -13.52
C LEU A 408 -9.72 -13.04 -14.39
N ALA A 409 -10.29 -11.89 -14.69
CA ALA A 409 -11.54 -11.76 -15.45
C ALA A 409 -11.49 -10.55 -16.40
N PRO A 410 -12.34 -10.52 -17.44
CA PRO A 410 -12.47 -9.38 -18.33
C PRO A 410 -12.80 -8.09 -17.59
N ALA A 411 -12.15 -6.98 -17.96
CA ALA A 411 -12.53 -5.66 -17.48
C ALA A 411 -14.01 -5.38 -17.82
N GLY A 412 -14.78 -4.87 -16.87
CA GLY A 412 -16.20 -4.58 -17.07
C GLY A 412 -17.15 -5.75 -16.82
N ILE A 413 -16.64 -6.92 -16.39
CA ILE A 413 -17.51 -8.03 -15.95
C ILE A 413 -18.49 -7.54 -14.86
N PRO A 414 -19.80 -7.84 -14.94
CA PRO A 414 -20.74 -7.54 -13.87
C PRO A 414 -20.40 -8.29 -12.59
N LEU A 415 -20.67 -7.69 -11.43
CA LEU A 415 -20.38 -8.32 -10.14
C LEU A 415 -21.08 -9.68 -9.97
N GLN A 416 -22.34 -9.77 -10.37
CA GLN A 416 -23.11 -11.01 -10.24
C GLN A 416 -22.42 -12.17 -11.00
N GLU A 417 -21.96 -11.90 -12.23
CA GLU A 417 -21.26 -12.90 -13.03
C GLU A 417 -19.89 -13.24 -12.43
N LEU A 418 -19.15 -12.26 -11.91
CA LEU A 418 -17.88 -12.49 -11.22
C LEU A 418 -18.05 -13.42 -10.00
N ILE A 419 -19.12 -13.22 -9.22
CA ILE A 419 -19.44 -14.08 -8.07
C ILE A 419 -19.81 -15.49 -8.56
N ASP A 420 -20.72 -15.61 -9.51
CA ASP A 420 -21.27 -16.90 -9.92
C ASP A 420 -20.23 -17.76 -10.65
N THR A 421 -19.45 -17.17 -11.56
CA THR A 421 -18.54 -17.91 -12.44
C THR A 421 -17.12 -18.05 -11.88
N HIS A 422 -16.59 -17.04 -11.18
CA HIS A 422 -15.20 -17.06 -10.69
C HIS A 422 -15.08 -17.35 -9.19
N CYS A 423 -16.13 -17.10 -8.41
CA CYS A 423 -16.14 -17.37 -6.96
C CYS A 423 -16.96 -18.61 -6.58
N GLY A 424 -17.73 -19.19 -7.51
CA GLY A 424 -18.61 -20.32 -7.22
C GLY A 424 -19.83 -19.95 -6.39
N GLY A 425 -20.27 -18.68 -6.46
CA GLY A 425 -21.39 -18.16 -5.71
C GLY A 425 -21.01 -17.53 -4.37
N MET A 426 -22.06 -17.14 -3.62
CA MET A 426 -21.95 -16.66 -2.24
C MET A 426 -21.51 -17.78 -1.30
N ALA A 427 -20.92 -17.41 -0.16
CA ALA A 427 -20.63 -18.37 0.91
C ALA A 427 -21.93 -19.10 1.37
N PRO A 428 -21.85 -20.36 1.84
CA PRO A 428 -23.04 -21.13 2.23
C PRO A 428 -23.92 -20.39 3.25
N GLY A 429 -25.22 -20.28 2.96
CA GLY A 429 -26.18 -19.56 3.83
C GLY A 429 -26.21 -18.03 3.63
N HIS A 430 -25.32 -17.48 2.82
CA HIS A 430 -25.26 -16.05 2.54
C HIS A 430 -25.92 -15.69 1.20
N THR A 431 -26.48 -14.49 1.16
CA THR A 431 -27.10 -13.83 0.00
C THR A 431 -26.55 -12.42 -0.08
N LEU A 432 -26.28 -11.93 -1.30
CA LEU A 432 -25.64 -10.64 -1.50
C LEU A 432 -26.52 -9.49 -0.96
N LYS A 433 -25.96 -8.65 -0.10
CA LYS A 433 -26.61 -7.43 0.41
C LYS A 433 -25.94 -6.18 -0.13
N ALA A 434 -24.61 -6.13 -0.05
CA ALA A 434 -23.82 -4.98 -0.44
C ALA A 434 -22.42 -5.40 -0.90
N PHE A 435 -21.74 -4.50 -1.60
CA PHE A 435 -20.36 -4.70 -2.03
C PHE A 435 -19.59 -3.38 -2.06
N LEU A 436 -18.28 -3.48 -1.99
CA LEU A 436 -17.37 -2.35 -2.15
C LEU A 436 -16.56 -2.54 -3.43
N PRO A 437 -16.91 -1.84 -4.54
CA PRO A 437 -16.05 -1.79 -5.71
C PRO A 437 -14.85 -0.90 -5.38
N GLY A 438 -13.62 -1.37 -5.61
CA GLY A 438 -12.39 -0.62 -5.38
C GLY A 438 -11.88 -0.51 -3.95
N GLY A 439 -12.40 -1.34 -3.03
CA GLY A 439 -11.93 -1.36 -1.65
C GLY A 439 -12.61 -0.30 -0.76
N ALA A 440 -11.94 0.11 0.32
CA ALA A 440 -12.48 1.09 1.27
C ALA A 440 -12.80 2.44 0.61
N SER A 441 -11.92 2.93 -0.28
CA SER A 441 -12.07 4.25 -0.91
C SER A 441 -13.17 4.32 -1.97
N GLY A 442 -13.57 3.18 -2.53
CA GLY A 442 -14.57 3.11 -3.60
C GLY A 442 -16.02 3.19 -3.14
N GLY A 443 -16.28 3.19 -1.83
CA GLY A 443 -17.62 3.29 -1.25
C GLY A 443 -18.37 1.95 -1.23
N ILE A 444 -19.58 1.95 -0.66
CA ILE A 444 -20.43 0.76 -0.51
C ILE A 444 -21.67 0.85 -1.41
N PHE A 445 -22.04 -0.20 -2.12
CA PHE A 445 -23.20 -0.23 -3.02
C PHE A 445 -24.11 -1.40 -2.69
N PRO A 446 -25.44 -1.26 -2.86
CA PRO A 446 -26.39 -2.33 -2.61
C PRO A 446 -26.36 -3.39 -3.72
N ALA A 447 -26.84 -4.60 -3.41
CA ALA A 447 -26.94 -5.71 -4.36
C ALA A 447 -27.67 -5.35 -5.66
N SER A 448 -28.60 -4.38 -5.63
CA SER A 448 -29.30 -3.90 -6.84
C SER A 448 -28.37 -3.30 -7.89
N GLU A 449 -27.18 -2.83 -7.50
CA GLU A 449 -26.17 -2.24 -8.39
C GLU A 449 -25.18 -3.28 -8.94
N ALA A 450 -25.30 -4.57 -8.57
CA ALA A 450 -24.37 -5.64 -8.94
C ALA A 450 -24.35 -5.98 -10.45
N HIS A 451 -25.28 -5.42 -11.23
CA HIS A 451 -25.34 -5.56 -12.69
C HIS A 451 -24.40 -4.61 -13.43
N ARG A 452 -23.82 -3.62 -12.73
CA ARG A 452 -22.95 -2.61 -13.34
C ARG A 452 -21.59 -3.19 -13.73
N PRO A 453 -20.98 -2.73 -14.84
CA PRO A 453 -19.64 -3.15 -15.22
C PRO A 453 -18.60 -2.77 -14.17
N LEU A 454 -17.78 -3.72 -13.74
CA LEU A 454 -16.66 -3.49 -12.82
C LEU A 454 -15.42 -2.95 -13.57
N ASP A 455 -15.48 -1.70 -14.03
CA ASP A 455 -14.33 -1.00 -14.65
C ASP A 455 -14.39 0.52 -14.37
N PHE A 456 -13.28 1.19 -14.64
CA PHE A 456 -13.14 2.62 -14.41
C PHE A 456 -14.17 3.46 -15.17
N GLY A 457 -14.71 4.48 -14.50
CA GLY A 457 -15.67 5.43 -15.06
C GLY A 457 -17.13 5.06 -14.77
N GLU A 458 -17.42 3.85 -14.30
CA GLU A 458 -18.79 3.44 -14.02
C GLU A 458 -19.29 3.91 -12.65
N PHE A 459 -18.54 3.66 -11.57
CA PHE A 459 -18.98 3.98 -10.20
C PHE A 459 -18.71 5.44 -9.81
N GLU A 460 -17.78 6.10 -10.50
CA GLU A 460 -17.40 7.51 -10.33
C GLU A 460 -18.58 8.45 -10.47
N LYS A 461 -19.54 8.11 -11.34
CA LYS A 461 -20.76 8.88 -11.61
C LYS A 461 -21.64 9.02 -10.36
N ASP A 462 -21.53 8.09 -9.40
CA ASP A 462 -22.33 8.06 -8.17
C ASP A 462 -21.51 8.39 -6.91
N GLY A 463 -20.25 8.80 -7.06
CA GLY A 463 -19.35 9.08 -5.94
C GLY A 463 -18.61 7.85 -5.41
N GLY A 464 -18.61 6.73 -6.14
CA GLY A 464 -17.74 5.57 -5.88
C GLY A 464 -16.50 5.54 -6.76
N PHE A 465 -15.70 4.48 -6.67
CA PHE A 465 -14.49 4.33 -7.49
C PHE A 465 -14.04 2.88 -7.63
N MET A 466 -13.63 2.44 -8.83
CA MET A 466 -13.14 1.06 -9.02
C MET A 466 -11.72 0.82 -8.48
N GLY A 467 -10.91 1.87 -8.36
CA GLY A 467 -9.64 1.82 -7.66
C GLY A 467 -8.70 0.70 -8.10
N SER A 468 -8.28 -0.09 -7.11
CA SER A 468 -7.36 -1.21 -7.24
C SER A 468 -8.03 -2.51 -7.71
N HIS A 469 -9.32 -2.49 -8.10
CA HIS A 469 -10.12 -3.67 -8.40
C HIS A 469 -10.27 -4.66 -7.21
N ALA A 470 -10.16 -4.15 -5.98
CA ALA A 470 -10.65 -4.86 -4.81
C ALA A 470 -12.19 -4.91 -4.82
N VAL A 471 -12.76 -6.06 -4.45
CA VAL A 471 -14.21 -6.27 -4.38
C VAL A 471 -14.52 -7.00 -3.08
N MET A 472 -15.00 -6.25 -2.07
CA MET A 472 -15.38 -6.83 -0.78
C MET A 472 -16.88 -7.06 -0.72
N ILE A 473 -17.29 -8.28 -0.40
CA ILE A 473 -18.70 -8.73 -0.44
C ILE A 473 -19.31 -8.84 0.95
N LEU A 474 -20.48 -8.23 1.12
CA LEU A 474 -21.29 -8.30 2.33
C LEU A 474 -22.62 -9.03 2.05
N SER A 475 -23.10 -9.74 3.07
CA SER A 475 -24.32 -10.53 3.02
C SER A 475 -25.46 -9.92 3.85
N GLN A 476 -26.63 -10.56 3.80
CA GLN A 476 -27.80 -10.19 4.61
C GLN A 476 -27.55 -10.22 6.13
N GLU A 477 -26.53 -10.93 6.58
CA GLU A 477 -26.17 -11.04 8.00
C GLU A 477 -25.25 -9.90 8.48
N ASP A 478 -24.70 -9.12 7.55
CA ASP A 478 -23.73 -8.07 7.85
C ASP A 478 -24.42 -6.69 7.89
N SER A 479 -24.01 -5.81 8.81
CA SER A 479 -24.49 -4.41 8.88
C SER A 479 -23.66 -3.51 7.96
N ALA A 480 -24.35 -2.73 7.11
CA ALA A 480 -23.71 -1.70 6.31
C ALA A 480 -23.20 -0.55 7.21
N LYS A 481 -23.92 -0.18 8.27
CA LYS A 481 -23.48 0.85 9.22
C LYS A 481 -22.16 0.46 9.90
N GLU A 482 -22.07 -0.76 10.44
CA GLU A 482 -20.85 -1.24 11.10
C GLU A 482 -19.68 -1.37 10.11
N ALA A 483 -19.96 -1.81 8.88
CA ALA A 483 -18.96 -1.85 7.83
C ALA A 483 -18.40 -0.44 7.54
N VAL A 484 -19.26 0.55 7.35
CA VAL A 484 -18.86 1.94 7.07
C VAL A 484 -18.15 2.57 8.26
N LEU A 485 -18.54 2.24 9.50
CA LEU A 485 -17.83 2.69 10.69
C LEU A 485 -16.40 2.14 10.75
N ASN A 486 -16.21 0.85 10.45
CA ASN A 486 -14.87 0.24 10.34
C ASN A 486 -14.00 0.97 9.30
N LEU A 487 -14.55 1.28 8.12
CA LEU A 487 -13.82 2.00 7.08
C LEU A 487 -13.50 3.44 7.49
N THR A 488 -14.40 4.10 8.21
CA THR A 488 -14.20 5.47 8.69
C THR A 488 -13.08 5.53 9.72
N HIS A 489 -12.99 4.55 10.63
CA HIS A 489 -11.87 4.42 11.57
C HIS A 489 -10.55 4.13 10.86
N PHE A 490 -10.57 3.34 9.78
CA PHE A 490 -9.39 3.15 8.93
C PHE A 490 -8.89 4.49 8.35
N PHE A 491 -9.77 5.32 7.77
CA PHE A 491 -9.36 6.62 7.23
C PHE A 491 -8.91 7.62 8.30
N GLU A 492 -9.50 7.56 9.50
CA GLU A 492 -9.04 8.34 10.65
C GLU A 492 -7.60 7.98 11.03
N HIS A 493 -7.31 6.68 11.13
CA HIS A 493 -5.99 6.16 11.49
C HIS A 493 -4.94 6.45 10.41
N GLU A 494 -5.28 6.27 9.13
CA GLU A 494 -4.35 6.40 8.01
C GLU A 494 -4.16 7.83 7.48
N SER A 495 -4.86 8.80 8.06
CA SER A 495 -4.68 10.20 7.70
C SER A 495 -3.26 10.67 8.04
N CYS A 496 -2.50 11.12 7.04
CA CYS A 496 -1.14 11.66 7.24
C CYS A 496 -1.08 12.93 8.12
N GLY A 497 -2.23 13.51 8.47
CA GLY A 497 -2.31 14.67 9.37
C GLY A 497 -1.96 16.02 8.74
N GLN A 498 -1.62 16.09 7.44
CA GLN A 498 -1.17 17.31 6.79
C GLN A 498 -2.26 18.38 6.67
N CYS A 499 -3.42 18.05 6.07
CA CYS A 499 -4.51 19.01 5.89
C CYS A 499 -5.59 18.87 6.96
N THR A 500 -6.06 20.01 7.47
CA THR A 500 -7.14 20.10 8.46
C THR A 500 -8.43 19.36 8.05
N PRO A 501 -8.97 19.51 6.82
CA PRO A 501 -10.21 18.83 6.44
C PRO A 501 -10.11 17.31 6.57
N CYS A 502 -9.01 16.70 6.11
CA CYS A 502 -8.82 15.26 6.25
C CYS A 502 -8.55 14.85 7.71
N ARG A 503 -7.55 15.47 8.37
CA ARG A 503 -7.13 15.13 9.74
C ARG A 503 -8.26 15.24 10.75
N SER A 504 -9.01 16.33 10.71
CA SER A 504 -10.08 16.58 11.68
C SER A 504 -11.43 16.09 11.18
N GLY A 505 -11.64 16.01 9.87
CA GLY A 505 -12.91 15.56 9.30
C GLY A 505 -13.13 14.06 9.46
N THR A 506 -12.12 13.23 9.19
CA THR A 506 -12.22 11.77 9.40
C THR A 506 -12.57 11.42 10.85
N ALA A 507 -11.84 11.98 11.82
CA ALA A 507 -12.10 11.78 13.25
C ALA A 507 -13.51 12.24 13.67
N LYS A 508 -13.97 13.41 13.19
CA LYS A 508 -15.33 13.89 13.48
C LYS A 508 -16.40 13.03 12.82
N ALA A 509 -16.19 12.59 11.59
CA ALA A 509 -17.11 11.72 10.87
C ALA A 509 -17.28 10.38 11.60
N ALA A 510 -16.18 9.78 12.05
CA ALA A 510 -16.20 8.57 12.87
C ALA A 510 -17.02 8.76 14.15
N ALA A 511 -16.76 9.85 14.89
CA ALA A 511 -17.47 10.15 16.14
C ALA A 511 -18.97 10.39 15.94
N ILE A 512 -19.36 11.09 14.86
CA ILE A 512 -20.78 11.32 14.54
C ILE A 512 -21.46 10.00 14.15
N LEU A 513 -20.83 9.20 13.28
CA LEU A 513 -21.39 7.95 12.78
C LEU A 513 -21.55 6.88 13.88
N ALA A 514 -20.62 6.85 14.85
CA ALA A 514 -20.69 5.98 16.02
C ALA A 514 -21.82 6.34 17.01
N GLY A 515 -22.45 7.51 16.85
CA GLY A 515 -23.58 7.92 17.68
C GLY A 515 -24.83 7.05 17.49
N GLU A 516 -25.70 7.05 18.49
CA GLU A 516 -27.00 6.37 18.42
C GLU A 516 -27.87 6.94 17.28
N THR A 517 -27.96 8.26 17.19
CA THR A 517 -28.71 8.99 16.13
C THR A 517 -27.77 9.91 15.35
N PRO A 518 -27.01 9.39 14.37
CA PRO A 518 -26.02 10.17 13.62
C PRO A 518 -26.71 11.26 12.78
N SER A 519 -26.21 12.50 12.85
CA SER A 519 -26.75 13.60 12.05
C SER A 519 -26.26 13.50 10.59
N THR A 520 -27.15 13.12 9.69
CA THR A 520 -26.86 13.02 8.24
C THR A 520 -26.51 14.37 7.63
N ASP A 521 -27.15 15.46 8.07
CA ASP A 521 -26.87 16.82 7.58
C ASP A 521 -25.44 17.24 7.92
N LEU A 522 -25.01 17.00 9.17
CA LEU A 522 -23.65 17.33 9.60
C LEU A 522 -22.60 16.46 8.90
N LEU A 523 -22.90 15.18 8.69
CA LEU A 523 -22.02 14.29 7.93
C LEU A 523 -21.86 14.78 6.48
N ASN A 524 -22.95 15.14 5.80
CA ASN A 524 -22.90 15.64 4.43
C ASN A 524 -22.11 16.95 4.30
N ASP A 525 -22.30 17.89 5.23
CA ASP A 525 -21.54 19.14 5.26
C ASP A 525 -20.03 18.87 5.44
N LEU A 526 -19.68 18.02 6.41
CA LEU A 526 -18.30 17.65 6.69
C LEU A 526 -17.63 16.95 5.50
N ILE A 527 -18.33 16.00 4.88
CA ILE A 527 -17.82 15.25 3.73
C ILE A 527 -17.61 16.18 2.53
N THR A 528 -18.47 17.17 2.33
CA THR A 528 -18.31 18.18 1.27
C THR A 528 -17.01 18.96 1.47
N VAL A 529 -16.76 19.46 2.69
CA VAL A 529 -15.49 20.14 3.03
C VAL A 529 -14.27 19.23 2.83
N MET A 530 -14.37 17.95 3.23
CA MET A 530 -13.31 16.98 3.00
C MET A 530 -13.02 16.74 1.51
N THR A 531 -14.07 16.60 0.71
CA THR A 531 -13.98 16.39 -0.74
C THR A 531 -13.30 17.58 -1.43
N ASP A 532 -13.74 18.79 -1.12
CA ASP A 532 -13.34 19.98 -1.88
C ASP A 532 -11.98 20.55 -1.45
N SER A 533 -11.56 20.30 -0.19
CA SER A 533 -10.41 21.00 0.42
C SER A 533 -9.24 20.08 0.82
N SER A 534 -9.32 18.77 0.54
CA SER A 534 -8.20 17.85 0.82
C SER A 534 -7.13 17.90 -0.26
N ILE A 535 -5.86 17.78 0.15
CA ILE A 535 -4.68 17.86 -0.74
C ILE A 535 -4.60 16.63 -1.68
N CYS A 536 -4.98 15.47 -1.17
CA CYS A 536 -4.81 14.17 -1.84
C CYS A 536 -6.10 13.35 -1.85
N GLY A 537 -6.07 12.24 -2.58
CA GLY A 537 -7.22 11.37 -2.78
C GLY A 537 -7.80 10.75 -1.51
N LEU A 538 -7.00 10.54 -0.45
CA LEU A 538 -7.49 9.96 0.81
C LEU A 538 -8.61 10.80 1.41
N GLY A 539 -8.35 12.09 1.67
CA GLY A 539 -9.36 12.97 2.24
C GLY A 539 -10.54 13.23 1.30
N GLN A 540 -10.32 13.13 -0.01
CA GLN A 540 -11.36 13.28 -1.02
C GLN A 540 -12.32 12.08 -1.07
N ALA A 541 -11.80 10.87 -0.84
CA ALA A 541 -12.56 9.62 -0.94
C ALA A 541 -13.08 9.09 0.42
N ALA A 542 -12.51 9.53 1.54
CA ALA A 542 -12.85 9.00 2.87
C ALA A 542 -14.34 9.13 3.25
N GLY A 543 -15.07 10.06 2.63
CA GLY A 543 -16.51 10.23 2.84
C GLY A 543 -17.41 9.40 1.92
N ASN A 544 -16.87 8.71 0.92
CA ASN A 544 -17.66 7.92 -0.05
C ASN A 544 -18.50 6.84 0.64
N PRO A 545 -17.95 6.01 1.54
CA PRO A 545 -18.75 4.99 2.24
C PRO A 545 -19.91 5.58 3.05
N ILE A 546 -19.71 6.75 3.67
CA ILE A 546 -20.72 7.43 4.48
C ILE A 546 -21.84 8.01 3.61
N ARG A 547 -21.48 8.68 2.49
CA ARG A 547 -22.47 9.18 1.53
C ARG A 547 -23.36 8.04 1.02
N HIS A 548 -22.76 6.90 0.74
CA HIS A 548 -23.50 5.73 0.26
C HIS A 548 -24.34 5.06 1.34
N LEU A 549 -23.87 5.02 2.60
CA LEU A 549 -24.68 4.58 3.73
C LEU A 549 -25.98 5.39 3.83
N ILE A 550 -25.86 6.72 3.78
CA ILE A 550 -27.00 7.64 3.84
C ILE A 550 -27.93 7.45 2.63
N ARG A 551 -27.38 7.24 1.43
CA ARG A 551 -28.15 7.13 0.19
C ARG A 551 -28.87 5.78 0.05
N TYR A 552 -28.17 4.67 0.32
CA TYR A 552 -28.61 3.33 -0.06
C TYR A 552 -29.09 2.48 1.12
N PHE A 553 -28.70 2.81 2.35
CA PHE A 553 -29.10 2.07 3.56
C PHE A 553 -29.56 3.01 4.69
N PRO A 554 -30.45 3.99 4.42
CA PRO A 554 -30.90 4.95 5.44
C PRO A 554 -31.60 4.27 6.62
N GLU A 555 -32.17 3.09 6.42
CA GLU A 555 -32.79 2.28 7.48
C GLU A 555 -31.80 1.80 8.54
N GLU A 556 -30.51 1.70 8.23
CA GLU A 556 -29.47 1.32 9.20
C GLU A 556 -28.98 2.52 10.05
N LEU A 557 -29.44 3.73 9.76
CA LEU A 557 -29.12 4.96 10.50
C LEU A 557 -30.23 5.38 11.49
N ALA A 558 -31.38 4.70 11.46
CA ALA A 558 -32.61 5.09 12.15
C ALA A 558 -32.74 4.56 13.58
#